data_AF-A0A927CD27-F1
#
_entry.id   AF-A0A927CD27-F1
#
_cell.length_a   1.000
_cell.length_b   1.000
_cell.length_c   1.000
_cell.angle_alpha   90.00
_cell.angle_beta   90.00
_cell.angle_gamma   90.00
#
_symmetry.space_group_name_H-M   'P 1'
#
loop_
_entity.id
_entity.type
_entity.pdbx_description
1 polymer ?
#
loop_
_entity_poly.entity_id
_entity_poly.type
_entity_poly.pdbx_seq_one_letter_code
_entity_poly.pdbx_strand_id
1 'polypeptide(L)'
;MLERGFEEAEINQPELAKEAEEHTEQLRKMYKPGTVLEMIRSHNDEELNAFDHQYYIRYRARLGDYPDYIGPFWLRWWYRRNLIIFSNIARLATEDDRILVIYGSGHNYLLKQFIHESGLFEVEHIDKYLE
;
A
#
# COMPACT_ATOMS: atom_id res chain seq x y z
N MET A 1 -18.07 14.14 2.28
CA MET A 1 -18.47 14.35 0.87
C MET A 1 -17.77 13.33 -0.03
N LEU A 2 -16.45 13.14 0.10
CA LEU A 2 -15.70 12.13 -0.66
C LEU A 2 -16.10 10.67 -0.36
N GLU A 3 -16.31 10.31 0.91
CA GLU A 3 -16.71 8.93 1.28
C GLU A 3 -18.06 8.52 0.67
N ARG A 4 -19.05 9.43 0.65
CA ARG A 4 -20.36 9.14 0.04
C ARG A 4 -20.28 8.92 -1.47
N GLY A 5 -19.47 9.70 -2.19
CA GLY A 5 -19.28 9.49 -3.63
C GLY A 5 -18.53 8.19 -3.94
N PHE A 6 -17.67 7.76 -3.01
CA PHE A 6 -16.92 6.51 -3.13
C PHE A 6 -17.81 5.28 -2.96
N GLU A 7 -18.64 5.25 -1.91
CA GLU A 7 -19.64 4.20 -1.69
C GLU A 7 -20.65 4.13 -2.85
N GLU A 8 -21.11 5.28 -3.34
CA GLU A 8 -22.03 5.34 -4.48
C GLU A 8 -21.38 4.80 -5.77
N ALA A 9 -20.11 5.12 -6.01
CA ALA A 9 -19.37 4.59 -7.16
C ALA A 9 -19.20 3.07 -7.10
N GLU A 10 -18.95 2.51 -5.90
CA GLU A 10 -18.89 1.06 -5.71
C GLU A 10 -20.24 0.39 -6.00
N ILE A 11 -21.35 0.98 -5.51
CA ILE A 11 -22.70 0.48 -5.79
C ILE A 11 -23.00 0.49 -7.29
N ASN A 12 -22.56 1.54 -7.99
CA ASN A 12 -22.82 1.70 -9.43
C ASN A 12 -21.90 0.85 -10.32
N GLN A 13 -20.84 0.24 -9.78
CA GLN A 13 -19.89 -0.62 -10.50
C GLN A 13 -19.79 -2.03 -9.83
N PRO A 14 -20.89 -2.82 -9.81
CA PRO A 14 -20.97 -4.04 -9.00
C PRO A 14 -19.99 -5.14 -9.40
N GLU A 15 -19.68 -5.29 -10.70
CA GLU A 15 -18.69 -6.26 -11.16
C GLU A 15 -17.27 -5.88 -10.68
N LEU A 16 -16.93 -4.60 -10.71
CA LEU A 16 -15.64 -4.11 -10.21
C LEU A 16 -15.54 -4.30 -8.68
N ALA A 17 -16.63 -4.04 -7.95
CA ALA A 17 -16.72 -4.27 -6.51
C ALA A 17 -16.54 -5.75 -6.17
N LYS A 18 -17.17 -6.65 -6.94
CA LYS A 18 -17.02 -8.11 -6.78
C LYS A 18 -15.59 -8.56 -7.04
N GLU A 19 -14.95 -8.11 -8.13
CA GLU A 19 -13.54 -8.43 -8.41
C GLU A 19 -12.63 -7.94 -7.27
N ALA A 20 -12.91 -6.77 -6.70
CA ALA A 20 -12.15 -6.21 -5.58
C ALA A 20 -12.32 -7.06 -4.30
N GLU A 21 -13.54 -7.50 -4.00
CA GLU A 21 -13.83 -8.39 -2.87
C GLU A 21 -13.14 -9.74 -3.02
N GLU A 22 -13.21 -10.36 -4.21
CA GLU A 22 -12.52 -11.61 -4.51
C GLU A 22 -11.01 -11.49 -4.33
N HIS A 23 -10.42 -10.37 -4.76
CA HIS A 23 -9.00 -10.09 -4.55
C HIS A 23 -8.65 -9.95 -3.07
N THR A 24 -9.46 -9.22 -2.28
CA THR A 24 -9.25 -9.09 -0.84
C THR A 24 -9.35 -10.43 -0.12
N GLU A 25 -10.30 -11.28 -0.51
CA GLU A 25 -10.44 -12.62 0.07
C GLU A 25 -9.26 -13.54 -0.33
N GLN A 26 -8.73 -13.41 -1.56
CA GLN A 26 -7.50 -14.10 -1.96
C GLN A 26 -6.31 -13.65 -1.13
N LEU A 27 -6.11 -12.33 -0.98
CA LEU A 27 -5.03 -11.78 -0.17
C LEU A 27 -5.13 -12.26 1.29
N ARG A 28 -6.33 -12.27 1.86
CA ARG A 28 -6.57 -12.77 3.23
C ARG A 28 -6.16 -14.23 3.41
N LYS A 29 -6.37 -15.08 2.40
CA LYS A 29 -5.94 -16.49 2.42
C LYS A 29 -4.43 -16.66 2.29
N MET A 30 -3.75 -15.72 1.64
CA MET A 30 -2.30 -15.73 1.48
C MET A 30 -1.58 -15.28 2.76
N TYR A 31 -2.19 -14.37 3.54
CA TYR A 31 -1.67 -14.02 4.86
C TYR A 31 -1.67 -15.23 5.79
N LYS A 32 -0.56 -15.42 6.50
CA LYS A 32 -0.39 -16.51 7.45
C LYS A 32 -1.01 -16.11 8.79
N PRO A 33 -2.11 -16.75 9.24
CA PRO A 33 -2.56 -16.57 10.61
C PRO A 33 -1.53 -17.21 11.55
N GLY A 34 -1.32 -16.63 12.73
CA GLY A 34 -0.36 -17.19 13.68
C GLY A 34 0.10 -16.19 14.73
N THR A 35 1.35 -16.36 15.16
CA THR A 35 2.04 -15.44 16.07
C THR A 35 2.22 -14.06 15.44
N VAL A 36 2.42 -13.04 16.28
CA VAL A 36 2.74 -11.67 15.82
C VAL A 36 3.95 -11.66 14.88
N LEU A 37 4.95 -12.52 15.14
CA LEU A 37 6.13 -12.66 14.29
C LEU A 37 5.78 -13.17 12.88
N GLU A 38 4.95 -14.20 12.77
CA GLU A 38 4.50 -14.73 11.48
C GLU A 38 3.64 -13.70 10.72
N MET A 39 2.82 -12.95 11.44
CA MET A 39 2.06 -11.84 10.87
C MET A 39 3.00 -10.76 10.33
N ILE A 40 4.00 -10.31 11.09
CA ILE A 40 4.97 -9.30 10.64
C ILE A 40 5.74 -9.80 9.41
N ARG A 41 6.24 -11.04 9.41
CA ARG A 41 6.95 -11.63 8.26
C ARG A 41 6.06 -11.64 7.02
N SER A 42 4.80 -12.07 7.14
CA SER A 42 3.86 -12.07 6.00
C SER A 42 3.52 -10.69 5.45
N HIS A 43 3.51 -9.63 6.27
CA HIS A 43 3.30 -8.26 5.79
C HIS A 43 4.57 -7.62 5.20
N ASN A 44 5.73 -8.27 5.31
CA ASN A 44 6.98 -7.81 4.71
C ASN A 44 7.39 -8.61 3.47
N ASP A 45 6.73 -9.73 3.19
CA ASP A 45 6.92 -10.54 1.99
C ASP A 45 6.67 -9.73 0.70
N GLU A 46 7.63 -9.76 -0.23
CA GLU A 46 7.59 -8.90 -1.42
C GLU A 46 6.49 -9.28 -2.41
N GLU A 47 6.20 -10.57 -2.56
CA GLU A 47 5.14 -11.05 -3.46
C GLU A 47 3.76 -10.68 -2.91
N LEU A 48 3.55 -10.87 -1.60
CA LEU A 48 2.31 -10.46 -0.92
C LEU A 48 2.11 -8.95 -0.98
N ASN A 49 3.17 -8.17 -0.78
CA ASN A 49 3.09 -6.70 -0.87
C ASN A 49 2.79 -6.23 -2.30
N ALA A 50 3.38 -6.88 -3.32
CA ALA A 50 3.06 -6.58 -4.71
C ALA A 50 1.60 -6.95 -5.05
N PHE A 51 1.11 -8.09 -4.54
CA PHE A 51 -0.29 -8.49 -4.71
C PHE A 51 -1.26 -7.53 -3.98
N ASP A 52 -1.01 -7.19 -2.72
CA ASP A 52 -1.78 -6.19 -1.98
C ASP A 52 -1.82 -4.84 -2.71
N HIS A 53 -0.68 -4.39 -3.26
CA HIS A 53 -0.63 -3.14 -4.02
C HIS A 53 -1.50 -3.17 -5.29
N GLN A 54 -1.61 -4.33 -5.94
CA GLN A 54 -2.45 -4.48 -7.13
C GLN A 54 -3.91 -4.16 -6.85
N TYR A 55 -4.41 -4.31 -5.62
CA TYR A 55 -5.77 -3.92 -5.28
C TYR A 55 -6.05 -2.44 -5.60
N TYR A 56 -5.12 -1.56 -5.24
CA TYR A 56 -5.26 -0.11 -5.47
C TYR A 56 -5.24 0.23 -6.95
N ILE A 57 -4.36 -0.41 -7.72
CA ILE A 57 -4.20 -0.11 -9.15
C ILE A 57 -5.31 -0.78 -9.97
N ARG A 58 -5.61 -2.05 -9.71
CA ARG A 58 -6.62 -2.81 -10.45
C ARG A 58 -8.03 -2.38 -10.09
N TYR A 59 -8.35 -1.96 -8.88
CA TYR A 59 -9.75 -1.69 -8.53
C TYR A 59 -9.94 -0.23 -8.17
N ARG A 60 -9.17 0.29 -7.20
CA ARG A 60 -9.36 1.69 -6.76
C ARG A 60 -9.10 2.70 -7.86
N ALA A 61 -8.15 2.47 -8.77
CA ALA A 61 -7.87 3.40 -9.86
C ALA A 61 -8.95 3.47 -10.94
N ARG A 62 -9.79 2.43 -11.05
CA ARG A 62 -10.87 2.34 -12.04
C ARG A 62 -12.23 2.75 -11.49
N LEU A 63 -12.29 3.15 -10.22
CA LEU A 63 -13.55 3.50 -9.57
C LEU A 63 -14.07 4.85 -10.06
N GLY A 64 -15.35 4.89 -10.42
CA GLY A 64 -16.02 6.05 -11.01
C GLY A 64 -15.70 6.24 -12.49
N ASP A 65 -16.65 6.80 -13.22
CA ASP A 65 -16.55 7.04 -14.66
C ASP A 65 -16.24 8.51 -14.98
N TYR A 66 -16.04 8.81 -16.27
CA TYR A 66 -16.00 10.19 -16.74
C TYR A 66 -17.34 10.88 -16.46
N PRO A 67 -17.35 12.12 -15.93
CA PRO A 67 -16.19 12.99 -15.67
C PRO A 67 -15.66 12.94 -14.23
N ASP A 68 -16.23 12.12 -13.35
CA ASP A 68 -16.05 12.24 -11.90
C ASP A 68 -14.73 11.63 -11.37
N TYR A 69 -14.13 10.66 -12.07
CA TYR A 69 -12.80 10.08 -11.79
C TYR A 69 -12.49 9.88 -10.29
N ILE A 70 -13.44 9.30 -9.56
CA ILE A 70 -13.44 9.25 -8.09
C ILE A 70 -12.22 8.48 -7.55
N GLY A 71 -11.91 7.34 -8.17
CA GLY A 71 -10.78 6.49 -7.87
C GLY A 71 -9.43 7.19 -8.01
N PRO A 72 -9.10 7.73 -9.21
CA PRO A 72 -7.89 8.53 -9.41
C PRO A 72 -7.78 9.72 -8.46
N PHE A 73 -8.89 10.42 -8.19
CA PHE A 73 -8.90 11.52 -7.23
C PHE A 73 -8.51 11.06 -5.81
N TRP A 74 -9.03 9.91 -5.37
CA TRP A 74 -8.67 9.32 -4.09
C TRP A 74 -7.20 8.86 -4.06
N LEU A 75 -6.74 8.18 -5.11
CA LEU A 75 -5.37 7.69 -5.21
C LEU A 75 -4.34 8.82 -5.18
N ARG A 76 -4.64 9.99 -5.78
CA ARG A 76 -3.79 11.18 -5.67
C ARG A 76 -3.50 11.53 -4.21
N TRP A 77 -4.51 11.46 -3.34
CA TRP A 77 -4.35 11.72 -1.91
C TRP A 77 -3.50 10.65 -1.22
N TRP A 78 -3.70 9.38 -1.56
CA TRP A 78 -2.91 8.28 -1.02
C TRP A 78 -1.44 8.33 -1.46
N TYR A 79 -1.15 8.60 -2.74
CA TYR A 79 0.21 8.84 -3.24
C TYR A 79 0.87 10.02 -2.52
N ARG A 80 0.14 11.12 -2.33
CA ARG A 80 0.63 12.27 -1.56
C ARG A 80 1.04 11.87 -0.13
N ARG A 81 0.27 11.02 0.55
CA ARG A 81 0.62 10.53 1.90
C ARG A 81 1.92 9.73 1.88
N ASN A 82 2.11 8.84 0.91
CA ASN A 82 3.35 8.06 0.77
C ASN A 82 4.57 8.96 0.50
N LEU A 83 4.44 9.98 -0.36
CA LEU A 83 5.51 10.97 -0.60
C LEU A 83 5.84 11.79 0.65
N ILE A 84 4.84 12.15 1.47
CA ILE A 84 5.09 12.84 2.74
C ILE A 84 5.87 11.95 3.72
N ILE A 85 5.54 10.65 3.80
CA ILE A 85 6.30 9.71 4.63
C ILE A 85 7.76 9.63 4.17
N PHE A 86 7.99 9.41 2.87
CA PHE A 86 9.33 9.42 2.30
C PHE A 86 10.09 10.72 2.60
N SER A 87 9.45 11.87 2.37
CA SER A 87 10.05 13.19 2.64
C SER A 87 10.46 13.35 4.11
N ASN A 88 9.66 12.82 5.04
CA ASN A 88 10.00 12.84 6.46
C ASN A 88 11.19 11.91 6.78
N ILE A 89 11.27 10.72 6.19
CA ILE A 89 12.41 9.81 6.36
C ILE A 89 13.68 10.48 5.85
N ALA A 90 13.67 11.01 4.62
CA ALA A 90 14.77 11.75 4.02
C ALA A 90 15.24 12.95 4.85
N ARG A 91 14.30 13.67 5.49
CA ARG A 91 14.65 14.81 6.34
C ARG A 91 15.28 14.38 7.68
N LEU A 92 14.92 13.22 8.21
CA LEU A 92 15.39 12.74 9.51
C LEU A 92 16.73 12.00 9.43
N ALA A 93 17.08 11.48 8.26
CA ALA A 93 18.30 10.70 8.07
C ALA A 93 19.56 11.56 8.06
N THR A 94 20.60 11.07 8.75
CA THR A 94 21.97 11.57 8.67
C THR A 94 22.92 10.49 8.13
N GLU A 95 24.11 10.90 7.67
CA GLU A 95 25.16 9.96 7.29
C GLU A 95 25.49 9.10 8.52
N ASP A 96 25.43 7.76 8.38
CA ASP A 96 25.59 6.72 9.42
C ASP A 96 24.34 6.31 10.24
N ASP A 97 23.16 6.88 9.99
CA ASP A 97 21.93 6.44 10.66
C ASP A 97 21.43 5.06 10.18
N ARG A 98 20.83 4.31 11.10
CA ARG A 98 19.99 3.14 10.80
C ARG A 98 18.56 3.41 11.25
N ILE A 99 17.65 3.53 10.30
CA ILE A 99 16.26 3.91 10.56
C ILE A 99 15.35 2.69 10.41
N LEU A 100 14.64 2.34 11.49
CA LEU A 100 13.51 1.42 11.44
C LEU A 100 12.22 2.22 11.23
N VAL A 101 11.46 1.87 10.20
CA VAL A 101 10.16 2.51 9.92
C VAL A 101 9.05 1.48 10.14
N ILE A 102 8.09 1.80 11.00
CA ILE A 102 6.89 1.00 11.24
C ILE A 102 5.69 1.75 10.67
N TYR A 103 4.98 1.13 9.74
CA TYR A 103 3.86 1.71 9.02
C TYR A 103 2.88 0.62 8.55
N GLY A 104 1.67 0.98 8.14
CA GLY A 104 0.68 0.02 7.66
C GLY A 104 1.05 -0.57 6.28
N SER A 105 0.80 -1.87 6.08
CA SER A 105 1.22 -2.62 4.87
C SER A 105 0.77 -2.02 3.55
N GLY A 106 -0.41 -1.39 3.51
CA GLY A 106 -0.89 -0.69 2.33
C GLY A 106 0.03 0.46 1.86
N HIS A 107 1.02 0.88 2.63
CA HIS A 107 2.02 1.87 2.21
C HIS A 107 3.33 1.25 1.70
N ASN A 108 3.53 -0.06 1.89
CA ASN A 108 4.81 -0.74 1.72
C ASN A 108 5.36 -0.62 0.30
N TYR A 109 4.56 -1.02 -0.69
CA TYR A 109 5.01 -1.03 -2.08
C TYR A 109 5.47 0.35 -2.57
N LEU A 110 4.63 1.38 -2.41
CA LEU A 110 4.97 2.74 -2.85
C LEU A 110 6.12 3.34 -2.06
N LEU A 111 6.18 3.11 -0.76
CA LEU A 111 7.26 3.65 0.06
C LEU A 111 8.60 3.00 -0.30
N LYS A 112 8.65 1.67 -0.45
CA LYS A 112 9.85 0.98 -0.96
C LYS A 112 10.25 1.50 -2.33
N GLN A 113 9.29 1.65 -3.25
CA GLN A 113 9.54 2.21 -4.58
C GLN A 113 10.20 3.60 -4.50
N PHE A 114 9.63 4.54 -3.74
CA PHE A 114 10.19 5.88 -3.61
C PHE A 114 11.58 5.89 -2.97
N ILE A 115 11.81 5.05 -1.96
CA ILE A 115 13.12 4.92 -1.32
C ILE A 115 14.15 4.38 -2.32
N HIS A 116 13.83 3.33 -3.08
CA HIS A 116 14.73 2.78 -4.09
C HIS A 116 15.01 3.76 -5.23
N GLU A 117 13.97 4.40 -5.78
CA GLU A 117 14.11 5.38 -6.87
C GLU A 117 14.91 6.61 -6.45
N SER A 118 14.91 6.96 -5.15
CA SER A 118 15.65 8.11 -4.65
C SER A 118 17.18 7.92 -4.72
N GLY A 119 17.67 6.68 -4.64
CA GLY A 119 19.11 6.39 -4.51
C GLY A 119 19.77 6.93 -3.24
N LEU A 120 18.99 7.42 -2.26
CA LEU A 120 19.51 8.02 -1.02
C LEU A 120 19.79 6.99 0.08
N PHE A 121 19.27 5.78 -0.04
CA PHE A 121 19.26 4.79 1.03
C PHE A 121 19.66 3.41 0.54
N GLU A 122 20.36 2.68 1.40
CA GLU A 122 20.47 1.22 1.31
C GLU A 122 19.30 0.58 2.06
N VAL A 123 18.49 -0.23 1.37
CA VAL A 123 17.30 -0.86 1.95
C VAL A 123 17.63 -2.29 2.34
N GLU A 124 17.39 -2.60 3.61
CA GLU A 124 17.61 -3.93 4.18
C GLU A 124 16.30 -4.64 4.51
N HIS A 125 16.22 -5.94 4.24
CA HIS A 125 15.03 -6.74 4.54
C HIS A 125 14.91 -6.98 6.06
N ILE A 126 13.73 -6.72 6.63
CA ILE A 126 13.53 -6.77 8.09
C ILE A 126 13.74 -8.16 8.69
N ASP A 127 13.53 -9.23 7.91
CA ASP A 127 13.73 -10.62 8.37
C ASP A 127 15.15 -10.89 8.88
N LYS A 128 16.16 -10.10 8.45
CA LYS A 128 17.52 -10.17 9.01
C LYS A 128 17.58 -9.84 10.51
N TYR A 129 16.53 -9.23 11.06
CA TYR A 129 16.46 -8.70 12.43
C TYR A 129 15.30 -9.30 13.24
N LEU A 130 14.52 -10.22 12.66
CA LEU A 130 13.39 -10.87 13.32
C LEU A 130 13.80 -12.29 13.70
N GLU A 131 14.04 -12.54 14.98
CA GLU A 131 14.30 -13.87 15.56
C GLU A 131 13.00 -14.64 15.81
#